data_AF-A0A3T0Y5L0-F1
#
_entry.id   AF-A0A3T0Y5L0-F1
#
_cell.length_a   1.000
_cell.length_b   1.000
_cell.length_c   1.000
_cell.angle_alpha   90.00
_cell.angle_beta   90.00
_cell.angle_gamma   90.00
#
_symmetry.space_group_name_H-M   'P 1'
#
loop_
_entity.id
_entity.type
_entity.pdbx_description
1 polymer ?
#
loop_
_entity_poly.entity_id
_entity_poly.type
_entity_poly.pdbx_seq_one_letter_code
_entity_poly.pdbx_strand_id
1 'polypeptide(L)'
;MTDRPGSPPGVPGGTAGGAQGRIIVYVTGAVAAPGIVTVPSGTRLFDVIDRAGGALPEADLEGINLAATPSDGQHLHVLAVGEEPRIMQDLPGASPVPQPAGSQAGDPAGSPGGGGAPAGSPGAIDINTATLAEIELLPRVGPVLGQRIIDWRTEHGPFGQAADIDAVPGIGPAMLEGILPLIVVR
;
A
#
# COMPACT_ATOMS: atom_id res chain seq x y z
N MET A 1 61.48 32.49 0.42
CA MET A 1 60.53 31.47 0.89
C MET A 1 59.23 32.17 1.25
N THR A 2 58.29 32.25 0.30
CA THR A 2 56.89 32.67 0.56
C THR A 2 56.04 31.49 0.13
N ASP A 3 55.63 30.69 1.11
CA ASP A 3 54.77 29.54 0.89
C ASP A 3 53.32 30.03 0.75
N ARG A 4 52.71 29.75 -0.41
CA ARG A 4 51.26 29.86 -0.63
C ARG A 4 50.68 28.45 -0.47
N PRO A 5 49.92 28.15 0.59
CA PRO A 5 49.11 26.94 0.61
C PRO A 5 47.85 27.12 -0.23
N GLY A 6 47.56 26.10 -1.04
CA GLY A 6 46.52 26.06 -2.06
C GLY A 6 45.08 25.97 -1.56
N SER A 7 44.16 26.20 -2.50
CA SER A 7 42.70 26.05 -2.39
C SER A 7 42.26 24.56 -2.37
N PRO A 8 40.95 24.24 -2.22
CA PRO A 8 40.26 23.91 -0.98
C PRO A 8 39.76 22.43 -0.97
N PRO A 9 39.05 21.99 0.08
CA PRO A 9 38.01 20.98 -0.13
C PRO A 9 36.66 21.37 0.45
N GLY A 10 35.63 21.24 -0.40
CA GLY A 10 34.33 20.66 -0.06
C GLY A 10 33.38 21.46 0.83
N VAL A 11 32.46 22.19 0.19
CA VAL A 11 31.08 22.21 0.71
C VAL A 11 30.41 20.90 0.31
N PRO A 12 29.74 20.20 1.24
CA PRO A 12 28.45 19.62 0.94
C PRO A 12 27.38 20.45 1.66
N GLY A 13 26.37 20.84 0.88
CA GLY A 13 25.26 21.66 1.33
C GLY A 13 24.53 21.06 2.52
N GLY A 14 24.51 21.79 3.63
CA GLY A 14 23.48 21.69 4.63
C GLY A 14 22.47 22.81 4.40
N THR A 15 21.65 22.71 3.35
CA THR A 15 20.34 23.37 3.41
C THR A 15 19.63 22.73 4.60
N ALA A 16 19.64 23.40 5.74
CA ALA A 16 18.80 23.07 6.89
C ALA A 16 17.35 23.18 6.40
N GLY A 17 16.87 22.05 5.90
CA GLY A 17 15.55 21.84 5.33
C GLY A 17 14.48 22.22 6.34
N GLY A 18 13.44 22.85 5.82
CA GLY A 18 12.39 23.48 6.58
C GLY A 18 11.71 22.58 7.62
N ALA A 19 11.31 23.24 8.71
CA ALA A 19 10.25 22.86 9.63
C ALA A 19 10.47 21.56 10.44
N GLN A 20 11.28 21.66 11.50
CA GLN A 20 10.96 21.45 12.94
C GLN A 20 9.72 20.59 13.35
N GLY A 21 9.31 19.59 12.58
CA GLY A 21 8.26 18.65 12.97
C GLY A 21 8.88 17.46 13.69
N ARG A 22 8.30 17.03 14.81
CA ARG A 22 8.54 15.67 15.32
C ARG A 22 7.47 14.77 14.72
N ILE A 23 7.89 13.63 14.21
CA ILE A 23 7.00 12.61 13.69
C ILE A 23 6.94 11.42 14.66
N ILE A 24 5.79 10.78 14.70
CA ILE A 24 5.52 9.61 15.52
C ILE A 24 5.50 8.39 14.60
N VAL A 25 6.31 7.38 14.94
CA VAL A 25 6.38 6.11 14.20
C VAL A 25 6.06 4.98 15.16
N TYR A 26 5.14 4.10 14.77
CA TYR A 26 4.83 2.90 15.55
C TYR A 26 5.74 1.76 15.08
N VAL A 27 6.59 1.24 15.95
CA VAL A 27 7.55 0.18 15.63
C VAL A 27 7.12 -1.12 16.31
N THR A 28 7.10 -2.21 15.55
CA THR A 28 6.66 -3.54 16.00
C THR A 28 7.50 -4.65 15.40
N GLY A 29 7.37 -5.87 15.92
CA GLY A 29 8.06 -7.05 15.41
C GLY A 29 9.39 -7.28 16.14
N ALA A 30 10.41 -7.72 15.39
CA ALA A 30 11.72 -8.12 15.91
C ALA A 30 12.62 -6.92 16.28
N VAL A 31 12.16 -6.08 17.20
CA VAL A 31 12.93 -4.96 17.78
C VAL A 31 13.00 -5.09 19.30
N ALA A 32 14.05 -4.55 19.92
CA ALA A 32 14.26 -4.70 21.36
C ALA A 32 13.15 -4.06 22.23
N ALA A 33 12.64 -2.90 21.81
CA ALA A 33 11.54 -2.19 22.47
C ALA A 33 10.46 -1.78 21.45
N PRO A 34 9.51 -2.68 21.12
CA PRO A 34 8.38 -2.32 20.27
C PRO A 34 7.51 -1.29 20.96
N GLY A 35 7.01 -0.32 20.20
CA GLY A 35 6.26 0.80 20.74
C GLY A 35 6.29 2.03 19.84
N ILE A 36 5.85 3.14 20.40
CA ILE A 36 5.78 4.43 19.69
C ILE A 36 7.10 5.16 19.87
N VAL A 37 7.76 5.51 18.77
CA VAL A 37 9.02 6.26 18.74
C VAL A 37 8.78 7.63 18.12
N THR A 38 9.23 8.69 18.80
CA THR A 38 9.17 10.05 18.29
C THR A 38 10.54 10.49 17.77
N VAL A 39 10.60 10.90 16.50
CA VAL A 39 11.85 11.32 15.84
C VAL A 39 11.67 12.65 15.10
N PRO A 40 12.75 13.40 14.83
CA PRO A 40 12.67 14.56 13.95
C PRO A 40 12.20 14.18 12.54
N SER A 41 11.45 15.06 11.88
CA SER A 41 11.12 14.95 10.46
C SER A 41 12.41 14.88 9.63
N GLY A 42 12.50 13.92 8.71
CA GLY A 42 13.72 13.67 7.93
C GLY A 42 14.67 12.63 8.52
N THR A 43 14.37 12.08 9.70
CA THR A 43 15.06 10.90 10.26
C THR A 43 14.86 9.70 9.34
N ARG A 44 15.83 8.79 9.26
CA ARG A 44 15.70 7.56 8.44
C ARG A 44 15.19 6.39 9.27
N LEU A 45 14.63 5.37 8.61
CA LEU A 45 14.14 4.15 9.28
C LEU A 45 15.22 3.48 10.16
N PHE A 46 16.48 3.48 9.73
CA PHE A 46 17.60 2.99 10.52
C PHE A 46 17.69 3.63 11.92
N ASP A 47 17.65 4.97 12.00
CA ASP A 47 17.70 5.70 13.27
C ASP A 47 16.46 5.47 14.14
N VAL A 48 15.30 5.20 13.52
CA VAL A 48 14.07 4.84 14.25
C VAL A 48 14.22 3.49 14.93
N ILE A 49 14.80 2.50 14.23
CA ILE A 49 15.05 1.16 14.77
C ILE A 49 16.10 1.23 15.89
N ASP A 50 17.18 2.00 15.71
CA ASP A 50 18.17 2.24 16.76
C ASP A 50 17.52 2.84 18.02
N ARG A 51 16.62 3.82 17.85
CA ARG A 51 15.83 4.39 18.96
C ARG A 51 14.81 3.43 19.56
N ALA A 52 14.35 2.44 18.81
CA ALA A 52 13.54 1.33 19.33
C ALA A 52 14.39 0.29 20.09
N GLY A 53 15.65 0.60 20.42
CA GLY A 53 16.57 -0.27 21.13
C GLY A 53 17.37 -1.22 20.23
N GLY A 54 17.33 -0.98 18.91
CA GLY A 54 17.98 -1.82 17.91
C GLY A 54 17.10 -2.97 17.43
N ALA A 55 17.49 -3.50 16.28
CA ALA A 55 16.92 -4.71 15.72
C ALA A 55 17.41 -5.93 16.52
N LEU A 56 16.53 -6.90 16.76
CA LEU A 56 16.92 -8.18 17.35
C LEU A 56 17.83 -8.98 16.38
N PRO A 57 18.64 -9.93 16.85
CA PRO A 57 19.50 -10.74 15.97
C PRO A 57 18.69 -11.59 14.98
N GLU A 58 17.44 -11.90 15.34
CA GLU A 58 16.49 -12.54 14.46
C GLU A 58 15.74 -11.53 13.58
N ALA A 59 16.10 -10.25 13.51
CA ALA A 59 15.35 -9.28 12.69
C ALA A 59 15.76 -9.31 11.21
N ASP A 60 14.78 -9.43 10.32
CA ASP A 60 14.98 -9.30 8.88
C ASP A 60 14.98 -7.82 8.49
N LEU A 61 16.19 -7.26 8.43
CA LEU A 61 16.38 -5.89 7.96
C LEU A 61 16.52 -5.79 6.44
N GLU A 62 16.74 -6.92 5.74
CA GLU A 62 16.87 -6.96 4.28
C GLU A 62 15.53 -6.66 3.58
N GLY A 63 14.41 -7.04 4.20
CA GLY A 63 13.06 -6.68 3.74
C GLY A 63 12.68 -5.21 3.94
N ILE A 64 13.54 -4.40 4.58
CA ILE A 64 13.22 -3.01 4.96
C ILE A 64 14.14 -2.04 4.25
N ASN A 65 13.55 -1.01 3.62
CA ASN A 65 14.33 0.12 3.12
C ASN A 65 14.80 1.02 4.29
N LEU A 66 15.90 0.64 4.93
CA LEU A 66 16.51 1.35 6.08
C LEU A 66 16.85 2.82 5.78
N ALA A 67 17.04 3.16 4.50
CA ALA A 67 17.37 4.50 4.05
C ALA A 67 16.14 5.40 3.84
N ALA A 68 14.93 4.84 3.85
CA ALA A 68 13.71 5.61 3.68
C ALA A 68 13.45 6.54 4.88
N THR A 69 12.76 7.64 4.60
CA THR A 69 12.28 8.58 5.63
C THR A 69 10.86 8.15 6.02
N PRO A 70 10.56 7.89 7.30
CA PRO A 70 9.22 7.56 7.72
C PRO A 70 8.33 8.80 7.72
N SER A 71 7.04 8.58 7.51
CA SER A 71 6.00 9.60 7.63
C SER A 71 5.41 9.62 9.05
N ASP A 72 4.77 10.73 9.43
CA ASP A 72 4.06 10.81 10.70
C ASP A 72 2.89 9.83 10.75
N GLY A 73 2.77 9.10 11.87
CA GLY A 73 1.81 8.02 12.04
C GLY A 73 2.16 6.72 11.30
N GLN A 74 3.34 6.60 10.68
CA GLN A 74 3.73 5.40 9.96
C GLN A 74 3.91 4.20 10.90
N HIS A 75 3.44 3.03 10.47
CA HIS A 75 3.70 1.75 11.12
C HIS A 75 4.88 1.05 10.44
N LEU A 76 5.93 0.79 11.22
CA LEU A 76 7.08 -0.01 10.85
C LEU A 76 6.97 -1.38 11.53
N HIS A 77 6.86 -2.44 10.73
CA HIS A 77 6.93 -3.80 11.22
C HIS A 77 8.25 -4.43 10.79
N VAL A 78 9.04 -4.89 11.76
CA VAL A 78 10.30 -5.59 11.53
C VAL A 78 10.03 -7.09 11.59
N LEU A 79 10.09 -7.76 10.46
CA LEU A 79 9.93 -9.22 10.39
C LEU A 79 11.10 -9.92 11.09
N ALA A 80 10.90 -11.16 11.52
CA ALA A 80 12.03 -12.00 11.92
C ALA A 80 12.63 -12.76 10.72
N VAL A 81 13.95 -13.00 10.72
CA VAL A 81 14.69 -13.80 9.74
C VAL A 81 14.14 -15.22 9.76
N GLY A 82 13.51 -15.63 8.66
CA GLY A 82 12.86 -16.93 8.53
C GLY A 82 11.40 -16.96 9.02
N GLU A 83 10.84 -15.83 9.47
CA GLU A 83 9.40 -15.65 9.54
C GLU A 83 8.93 -15.30 8.11
N GLU A 84 8.34 -16.28 7.42
CA GLU A 84 7.59 -15.96 6.21
C GLU A 84 6.56 -14.89 6.58
N PRO A 85 6.39 -13.84 5.76
CA PRO A 85 5.35 -12.86 6.03
C PRO A 85 4.07 -13.66 6.23
N ARG A 86 3.43 -13.51 7.40
CA ARG A 86 2.00 -13.83 7.49
C ARG A 86 1.26 -12.81 6.63
N ILE A 87 1.39 -12.95 5.32
CA ILE A 87 0.27 -12.79 4.42
C ILE A 87 -0.84 -13.58 5.13
N MET A 88 -1.95 -12.93 5.44
CA MET A 88 -3.13 -13.61 5.94
C MET A 88 -3.50 -14.74 4.97
N GLN A 89 -2.93 -15.93 5.17
CA GLN A 89 -3.37 -17.19 4.61
C GLN A 89 -4.26 -17.82 5.66
N ASP A 90 -5.46 -17.26 5.79
CA ASP A 90 -6.63 -18.08 6.01
C ASP A 90 -7.32 -18.21 4.65
N LEU A 91 -6.91 -19.25 3.90
CA LEU A 91 -7.76 -20.03 3.01
C LEU A 91 -6.99 -21.31 2.60
N PRO A 92 -7.46 -22.50 3.01
CA PRO A 92 -6.87 -23.77 2.61
C PRO A 92 -7.24 -24.09 1.15
N GLY A 93 -6.23 -24.31 0.28
CA GLY A 93 -6.50 -24.90 -1.05
C GLY A 93 -5.52 -24.68 -2.21
N ALA A 94 -4.42 -23.93 -2.07
CA ALA A 94 -3.51 -23.70 -3.20
C ALA A 94 -2.42 -24.78 -3.29
N SER A 95 -2.63 -25.76 -4.18
CA SER A 95 -1.53 -26.58 -4.72
C SER A 95 -0.66 -25.73 -5.66
N PRO A 96 0.67 -25.91 -5.70
CA PRO A 96 1.57 -25.07 -6.49
C PRO A 96 1.50 -25.44 -7.98
N VAL A 97 1.39 -24.44 -8.86
CA VAL A 97 1.60 -24.61 -10.31
C VAL A 97 2.93 -23.94 -10.69
N PRO A 98 3.85 -24.65 -11.38
CA PRO A 98 5.18 -24.14 -11.70
C PRO A 98 5.19 -23.13 -12.86
N GLN A 99 6.12 -22.19 -12.78
CA GLN A 99 6.45 -21.21 -13.83
C GLN A 99 6.92 -21.88 -15.13
N PRO A 100 6.80 -21.17 -16.27
CA PRO A 100 7.81 -21.23 -17.30
C PRO A 100 8.57 -19.89 -17.42
N ALA A 101 9.88 -20.02 -17.47
CA ALA A 101 10.82 -18.99 -17.87
C ALA A 101 10.62 -18.62 -19.36
N GLY A 102 10.69 -17.33 -19.67
CA GLY A 102 10.67 -16.82 -21.04
C GLY A 102 10.92 -15.32 -21.10
N SER A 103 12.20 -14.95 -21.20
CA SER A 103 12.69 -13.58 -21.40
C SER A 103 12.34 -13.06 -22.78
N GLN A 104 11.90 -11.80 -22.91
CA GLN A 104 12.44 -10.90 -23.93
C GLN A 104 12.31 -9.42 -23.53
N ALA A 105 13.43 -8.72 -23.67
CA ALA A 105 13.63 -7.31 -23.38
C ALA A 105 13.09 -6.39 -24.49
N GLY A 106 12.79 -5.15 -24.12
CA GLY A 106 12.43 -4.04 -25.01
C GLY A 106 11.87 -2.83 -24.28
N ASP A 107 12.74 -2.04 -23.66
CA ASP A 107 12.50 -0.71 -23.07
C ASP A 107 12.26 0.36 -24.17
N PRO A 108 12.01 1.66 -23.87
CA PRO A 108 11.14 2.29 -22.86
C PRO A 108 10.29 3.45 -23.44
N ALA A 109 9.15 3.81 -22.85
CA ALA A 109 8.65 5.20 -22.88
C ALA A 109 7.48 5.42 -21.91
N GLY A 110 7.66 6.37 -20.98
CA GLY A 110 6.54 7.12 -20.39
C GLY A 110 6.12 6.73 -18.97
N SER A 111 6.91 7.17 -17.98
CA SER A 111 6.32 7.68 -16.73
C SER A 111 5.89 9.14 -16.96
N PRO A 112 4.87 9.65 -16.24
CA PRO A 112 4.99 9.96 -14.81
C PRO A 112 3.90 9.30 -13.98
N GLY A 113 4.17 8.92 -12.72
CA GLY A 113 3.95 9.80 -11.55
C GLY A 113 2.47 9.77 -11.15
N GLY A 114 2.04 9.22 -10.02
CA GLY A 114 2.50 9.47 -8.67
C GLY A 114 1.32 10.01 -7.86
N GLY A 115 1.29 9.75 -6.54
CA GLY A 115 0.50 10.53 -5.60
C GLY A 115 -0.80 9.87 -5.12
N GLY A 116 -0.85 9.61 -3.82
CA GLY A 116 -2.08 9.27 -3.12
C GLY A 116 -3.12 10.40 -3.10
N ALA A 117 -4.32 9.97 -2.71
CA ALA A 117 -5.48 10.65 -2.11
C ALA A 117 -5.35 12.15 -1.75
N PRO A 118 -6.42 12.97 -1.76
CA PRO A 118 -7.78 12.60 -1.30
C PRO A 118 -8.98 13.27 -2.03
N ALA A 119 -10.19 12.91 -1.57
CA ALA A 119 -11.44 13.67 -1.68
C ALA A 119 -12.06 13.86 -3.08
N GLY A 120 -12.93 12.91 -3.46
CA GLY A 120 -13.88 13.06 -4.56
C GLY A 120 -15.29 12.63 -4.20
N SER A 121 -15.81 13.01 -3.01
CA SER A 121 -17.16 12.66 -2.53
C SER A 121 -17.42 11.14 -2.40
N PRO A 122 -18.42 10.67 -1.65
CA PRO A 122 -18.95 9.30 -1.83
C PRO A 122 -19.75 9.25 -3.14
N GLY A 123 -19.11 9.61 -4.25
CA GLY A 123 -19.75 10.00 -5.50
C GLY A 123 -19.95 8.82 -6.46
N ALA A 124 -20.58 7.77 -5.96
CA ALA A 124 -20.95 6.56 -6.68
C ALA A 124 -19.80 5.65 -7.17
N ILE A 125 -19.93 4.37 -6.84
CA ILE A 125 -19.03 3.28 -7.22
C ILE A 125 -19.39 2.83 -8.64
N ASP A 126 -18.41 2.84 -9.54
CA ASP A 126 -18.61 2.41 -10.92
C ASP A 126 -18.59 0.88 -11.01
N ILE A 127 -19.69 0.23 -11.34
CA ILE A 127 -19.77 -1.25 -11.27
C ILE A 127 -18.94 -1.98 -12.33
N ASN A 128 -18.63 -1.32 -13.44
CA ASN A 128 -17.85 -1.89 -14.54
C ASN A 128 -16.35 -1.87 -14.25
N THR A 129 -15.89 -0.86 -13.52
CA THR A 129 -14.47 -0.63 -13.24
C THR A 129 -14.09 -0.88 -11.78
N ALA A 130 -15.07 -0.94 -10.87
CA ALA A 130 -14.83 -1.16 -9.46
C ALA A 130 -14.11 -2.48 -9.20
N THR A 131 -13.20 -2.41 -8.25
CA THR A 131 -12.53 -3.55 -7.64
C THR A 131 -13.45 -4.24 -6.65
N LEU A 132 -13.12 -5.49 -6.30
CA LEU A 132 -13.87 -6.27 -5.30
C LEU A 132 -14.03 -5.49 -3.99
N ALA A 133 -12.95 -4.86 -3.52
CA ALA A 133 -12.95 -4.06 -2.30
C ALA A 133 -13.91 -2.87 -2.37
N GLU A 134 -14.06 -2.24 -3.54
CA GLU A 134 -14.99 -1.12 -3.74
C GLU A 134 -16.45 -1.59 -3.78
N ILE A 135 -16.72 -2.74 -4.41
CA ILE A 135 -18.05 -3.35 -4.45
C ILE A 135 -18.49 -3.81 -3.05
N GLU A 136 -17.56 -4.28 -2.22
CA GLU A 136 -17.80 -4.66 -0.81
C GLU A 136 -18.13 -3.47 0.10
N LEU A 137 -17.81 -2.23 -0.30
CA LEU A 137 -18.21 -1.03 0.46
C LEU A 137 -19.71 -0.75 0.35
N LEU A 138 -20.41 -1.39 -0.59
CA LEU A 138 -21.85 -1.21 -0.77
C LEU A 138 -22.64 -1.87 0.37
N PRO A 139 -23.68 -1.20 0.88
CA PRO A 139 -24.47 -1.74 1.97
C PRO A 139 -25.08 -3.08 1.56
N ARG A 140 -24.87 -4.09 2.43
CA ARG A 140 -25.33 -5.48 2.29
C ARG A 140 -24.57 -6.32 1.27
N VAL A 141 -23.67 -5.75 0.46
CA VAL A 141 -22.83 -6.50 -0.48
C VAL A 141 -21.62 -7.06 0.26
N GLY A 142 -21.52 -8.39 0.32
CA GLY A 142 -20.38 -9.08 0.94
C GLY A 142 -19.42 -9.66 -0.10
N PRO A 143 -18.29 -10.24 0.33
CA PRO A 143 -17.22 -10.73 -0.55
C PRO A 143 -17.71 -11.76 -1.58
N VAL A 144 -18.63 -12.65 -1.17
CA VAL A 144 -19.23 -13.64 -2.06
C VAL A 144 -20.03 -13.00 -3.19
N LEU A 145 -20.75 -11.92 -2.89
CA LEU A 145 -21.62 -11.26 -3.86
C LEU A 145 -20.82 -10.27 -4.73
N GLY A 146 -19.85 -9.58 -4.15
CA GLY A 146 -18.90 -8.74 -4.88
C GLY A 146 -18.15 -9.53 -5.95
N GLN A 147 -17.68 -10.73 -5.59
CA GLN A 147 -17.03 -11.62 -6.54
C GLN A 147 -17.98 -12.04 -7.66
N ARG A 148 -19.24 -12.40 -7.35
CA ARG A 148 -20.25 -12.73 -8.38
C ARG A 148 -20.53 -11.59 -9.35
N ILE A 149 -20.52 -10.34 -8.90
CA ILE A 149 -20.70 -9.18 -9.79
C ILE A 149 -19.53 -9.09 -10.78
N ILE A 150 -18.30 -9.37 -10.31
CA ILE A 150 -17.10 -9.39 -11.16
C ILE A 150 -17.15 -10.55 -12.15
N ASP A 151 -17.48 -11.75 -11.70
CA ASP A 151 -17.62 -12.92 -12.58
C ASP A 151 -18.72 -12.68 -13.63
N TRP A 152 -19.87 -12.12 -13.21
CA TRP A 152 -20.96 -11.81 -14.11
C TRP A 152 -20.54 -10.82 -15.21
N ARG A 153 -19.83 -9.74 -14.89
CA ARG A 153 -19.34 -8.81 -15.94
C ARG A 153 -18.29 -9.41 -16.85
N THR A 154 -17.51 -10.38 -16.36
CA THR A 154 -16.52 -11.11 -17.16
C THR A 154 -17.20 -12.09 -18.12
N GLU A 155 -18.28 -12.74 -17.70
CA GLU A 155 -19.00 -13.72 -18.52
C GLU A 155 -20.05 -13.10 -19.46
N HIS A 156 -20.76 -12.07 -19.02
CA HIS A 156 -21.90 -11.46 -19.73
C HIS A 156 -21.55 -10.11 -20.38
N GLY A 157 -20.39 -9.54 -20.04
CA GLY A 157 -19.96 -8.21 -20.48
C GLY A 157 -20.33 -7.10 -19.50
N PRO A 158 -19.96 -5.84 -19.81
CA PRO A 158 -20.21 -4.71 -18.92
C PRO A 158 -21.71 -4.49 -18.71
N PHE A 159 -22.08 -4.02 -17.51
CA PHE A 159 -23.44 -3.59 -17.20
C PHE A 159 -23.76 -2.32 -18.00
N GLY A 160 -24.98 -2.24 -18.55
CA GLY A 160 -25.45 -1.07 -19.31
C GLY A 160 -26.06 0.00 -18.40
N GLN A 161 -26.67 -0.42 -17.29
CA GLN A 161 -27.21 0.46 -16.27
C GLN A 161 -27.11 -0.14 -14.86
N ALA A 162 -27.19 0.72 -13.85
CA ALA A 162 -27.10 0.34 -12.43
C ALA A 162 -28.14 -0.73 -12.02
N ALA A 163 -29.30 -0.74 -12.69
CA ALA A 163 -30.36 -1.72 -12.45
C ALA A 163 -30.04 -3.13 -12.99
N ASP A 164 -29.11 -3.28 -13.94
CA ASP A 164 -28.75 -4.58 -14.52
C ASP A 164 -28.06 -5.50 -13.50
N ILE A 165 -27.63 -4.95 -12.37
CA ILE A 165 -27.05 -5.72 -11.27
C ILE A 165 -28.06 -6.70 -10.63
N ASP A 166 -29.37 -6.52 -10.86
CA ASP A 166 -30.42 -7.49 -10.50
C ASP A 166 -30.28 -8.83 -11.23
N ALA A 167 -29.63 -8.85 -12.41
CA ALA A 167 -29.36 -10.09 -13.14
C ALA A 167 -28.35 -11.00 -12.43
N VAL A 168 -27.65 -10.49 -11.41
CA VAL A 168 -26.67 -11.25 -10.63
C VAL A 168 -27.39 -12.12 -9.57
N PRO A 169 -27.19 -13.45 -9.58
CA PRO A 169 -27.83 -14.34 -8.62
C PRO A 169 -27.47 -14.00 -7.16
N GLY A 170 -28.47 -13.56 -6.39
CA GLY A 170 -28.33 -13.19 -4.99
C GLY A 170 -28.48 -11.69 -4.72
N ILE A 171 -28.62 -10.87 -5.76
CA ILE A 171 -29.13 -9.50 -5.64
C ILE A 171 -30.65 -9.56 -5.74
N GLY A 172 -31.32 -8.95 -4.77
CA GLY A 172 -32.78 -8.86 -4.75
C GLY A 172 -33.24 -7.40 -4.68
N PRO A 173 -34.55 -7.14 -4.88
CA PRO A 173 -35.10 -5.78 -4.97
C PRO A 173 -34.84 -4.94 -3.73
N ALA A 174 -34.93 -5.55 -2.54
CA ALA A 174 -34.66 -4.89 -1.25
C ALA A 174 -33.18 -4.49 -1.05
N MET A 175 -32.29 -5.01 -1.88
CA MET A 175 -30.86 -4.71 -1.86
C MET A 175 -30.54 -3.65 -2.92
N LEU A 176 -31.13 -3.81 -4.10
CA LEU A 176 -31.04 -2.89 -5.22
C LEU A 176 -31.37 -1.45 -4.80
N GLU A 177 -32.48 -1.24 -4.06
CA GLU A 177 -32.86 0.09 -3.56
C GLU A 177 -31.79 0.79 -2.72
N GLY A 178 -31.00 0.03 -1.96
CA GLY A 178 -29.96 0.58 -1.10
C GLY A 178 -28.65 0.89 -1.83
N ILE A 179 -28.38 0.18 -2.93
CA ILE A 179 -27.12 0.30 -3.68
C ILE A 179 -27.24 1.18 -4.92
N LEU A 180 -28.42 1.26 -5.56
CA LEU A 180 -28.67 2.12 -6.73
C LEU A 180 -28.22 3.58 -6.56
N PRO A 181 -28.49 4.27 -5.43
CA PRO A 181 -28.02 5.66 -5.26
C PRO A 181 -26.50 5.77 -5.03
N LEU A 182 -25.81 4.65 -4.80
CA LEU A 182 -24.39 4.56 -4.49
C LEU A 182 -23.56 3.96 -5.64
N ILE A 183 -24.19 3.58 -6.75
CA ILE A 183 -23.50 3.00 -7.91
C ILE A 183 -23.75 3.81 -9.18
N VAL A 184 -22.78 3.78 -10.09
CA VAL A 184 -22.87 4.34 -11.44
C VAL A 184 -22.35 3.34 -12.46
N VAL A 185 -22.66 3.61 -13.73
CA VAL A 185 -22.19 2.84 -14.87
C VAL A 185 -21.57 3.82 -15.85
N ARG A 186 -20.29 3.64 -16.18
CA ARG A 186 -19.57 4.38 -17.23
C ARG A 186 -18.85 3.45 -18.19
#